data_AF-A0A2Z6R887-F1
#
_entry.id   AF-A0A2Z6R887-F1
#
_cell.length_a   1.000
_cell.length_b   1.000
_cell.length_c   1.000
_cell.angle_alpha   90.00
_cell.angle_beta   90.00
_cell.angle_gamma   90.00
#
_symmetry.space_group_name_H-M   'P 1'
#
loop_
_entity.id
_entity.type
_entity.pdbx_description
1 polymer ?
#
loop_
_entity_poly.entity_id
_entity_poly.type
_entity_poly.pdbx_seq_one_letter_code
_entity_poly.pdbx_strand_id
1 'polypeptide(L)'
;MERAVVQRNVELTRDLGILDNNRPNYRNHCENCGTLLNSKRENWMLFSYPPPYDQWYYLGNILTCRTCFRELAEEYFGDVEMQYLEILKENTEMEMSQDEHFFPGIGWKYDKEEEYEI
;
A
#
# COMPACT_ATOMS: atom_id res chain seq x y z
N MET A 1 15.88 -3.54 -0.52
CA MET A 1 15.21 -2.23 -0.57
C MET A 1 14.73 -1.81 0.83
N GLU A 2 13.89 -2.60 1.51
CA GLU A 2 13.40 -2.32 2.87
C GLU A 2 14.49 -2.04 3.91
N ARG A 3 15.52 -2.90 4.02
CA ARG A 3 16.63 -2.70 4.96
C ARG A 3 17.32 -1.34 4.82
N ALA A 4 17.41 -0.81 3.60
CA ALA A 4 18.03 0.49 3.35
C ALA A 4 17.15 1.64 3.89
N VAL A 5 15.82 1.53 3.75
CA VAL A 5 14.87 2.50 4.30
C VAL A 5 14.92 2.51 5.83
N VAL A 6 14.94 1.32 6.45
CA VAL A 6 15.05 1.19 7.92
C VAL A 6 16.36 1.80 8.41
N GLN A 7 17.48 1.50 7.75
CA GLN A 7 18.79 2.04 8.13
C GLN A 7 18.86 3.57 7.98
N ARG A 8 18.37 4.10 6.85
CA ARG A 8 18.22 5.57 6.65
C ARG A 8 17.41 6.19 7.76
N ASN A 9 16.30 5.57 8.14
CA ASN A 9 15.43 6.09 9.17
C ASN A 9 16.12 6.10 10.55
N VAL A 10 17.01 5.14 10.86
CA VAL A 10 17.83 5.20 12.09
C VAL A 10 18.71 6.45 12.11
N GLU A 11 19.39 6.72 10.99
CA GLU A 11 20.25 7.89 10.84
C GLU A 11 19.44 9.18 10.96
N LEU A 12 18.30 9.26 10.27
CA LEU A 12 17.39 10.40 10.36
C LEU A 12 16.87 10.62 11.79
N THR A 13 16.49 9.55 12.50
CA THR A 13 16.01 9.65 13.90
C THR A 13 17.09 10.23 14.82
N ARG A 14 18.35 9.81 14.61
CA ARG A 14 19.50 10.33 15.35
C ARG A 14 19.74 11.80 15.02
N ASP A 15 19.72 12.15 13.74
CA ASP A 15 20.03 13.49 13.27
C ASP A 15 18.94 14.50 13.65
N LEU A 16 17.68 14.05 13.79
CA LEU A 16 16.57 14.82 14.36
C LEU A 16 16.67 15.01 15.89
N GLY A 17 17.56 14.28 16.57
CA GLY A 17 17.76 14.42 18.02
C GLY A 17 16.62 13.89 18.90
N ILE A 18 15.74 13.03 18.35
CA ILE A 18 14.54 12.54 19.05
C ILE A 18 14.74 11.19 19.75
N LEU A 19 15.97 10.68 19.81
CA LEU A 19 16.28 9.41 20.47
C LEU A 19 15.99 9.45 21.98
N ASP A 20 15.34 8.41 22.49
CA ASP A 20 15.10 8.23 23.93
C ASP A 20 16.14 7.27 24.53
N ASN A 21 17.06 7.82 25.33
CA ASN A 21 18.11 7.05 26.01
C ASN A 21 17.57 6.00 26.98
N ASN A 22 16.35 6.17 27.51
CA ASN A 22 15.70 5.19 28.38
C ASN A 22 15.09 4.03 27.61
N ARG A 23 14.95 4.16 26.28
CA ARG A 23 14.34 3.18 25.39
C ARG A 23 15.29 2.85 24.23
N PRO A 24 16.43 2.17 24.51
CA PRO A 24 17.51 1.99 23.53
C PRO A 24 17.15 1.15 22.29
N ASN A 25 16.02 0.44 22.33
CA ASN A 25 15.51 -0.32 21.19
C ASN A 25 14.65 0.55 20.24
N TYR A 26 14.33 1.78 20.61
CA TYR A 26 13.50 2.70 19.84
C TYR A 26 14.39 3.66 19.05
N ARG A 27 14.99 3.16 17.96
CA ARG A 27 15.97 3.91 17.16
C ARG A 27 15.44 4.41 15.84
N ASN A 28 14.22 4.02 15.50
CA ASN A 28 13.50 4.48 14.33
C ASN A 28 12.38 5.43 14.76
N HIS A 29 11.83 6.19 13.82
CA HIS A 29 10.61 6.97 14.03
C HIS A 29 9.66 6.82 12.85
N CYS A 30 8.38 7.05 13.11
CA CYS A 30 7.39 7.22 12.06
C CYS A 30 7.62 8.57 11.38
N GLU A 31 7.90 8.57 10.08
CA GLU A 31 8.14 9.79 9.30
C GLU A 31 6.87 10.64 9.12
N ASN A 32 5.69 10.09 9.40
CA ASN A 32 4.42 10.82 9.37
C ASN A 32 4.09 11.54 10.69
N CYS A 33 4.27 10.88 11.85
CA CYS A 33 3.83 11.43 13.16
C CYS A 33 4.95 11.62 14.19
N GLY A 34 6.20 11.28 13.86
CA GLY A 34 7.36 11.44 14.75
C GLY A 34 7.46 10.42 15.89
N THR A 35 6.47 9.53 16.05
CA THR A 35 6.49 8.52 17.13
C THR A 35 7.67 7.57 16.95
N LEU A 36 8.43 7.34 18.02
CA LEU A 36 9.54 6.38 18.01
C LEU A 36 9.04 4.93 17.81
N LEU A 37 9.77 4.19 16.99
CA LEU A 37 9.47 2.81 16.60
C LEU A 37 10.58 1.88 17.11
N ASN A 38 10.16 0.71 17.63
CA ASN A 38 11.06 -0.25 18.25
C ASN A 38 11.74 -1.13 17.20
N SER A 39 13.01 -0.85 16.90
CA SER A 39 13.91 -1.49 15.92
C SER A 39 14.09 -3.01 16.06
N LYS A 40 13.63 -3.65 17.14
CA LYS A 40 13.72 -5.12 17.33
C LYS A 40 12.43 -5.85 17.01
N ARG A 41 11.28 -5.18 17.05
CA ARG A 41 9.96 -5.81 16.95
C ARG A 41 9.34 -5.70 15.55
N GLU A 42 10.00 -5.05 14.60
CA GLU A 42 9.50 -4.86 13.23
C GLU A 42 8.07 -4.32 13.17
N ASN A 43 7.66 -3.56 14.20
CA ASN A 43 6.32 -2.97 14.31
C ASN A 43 6.22 -1.65 13.53
N TRP A 44 6.75 -1.64 12.31
CA TRP A 44 6.70 -0.52 11.38
C TRP A 44 6.22 -1.01 10.02
N MET A 45 5.64 -0.10 9.25
CA MET A 45 5.16 -0.38 7.91
C MET A 45 5.90 0.53 6.94
N LEU A 46 6.24 0.00 5.77
CA LEU A 46 6.74 0.83 4.67
C LEU A 46 5.56 1.34 3.88
N PHE A 47 5.51 2.65 3.67
CA PHE A 47 4.54 3.27 2.80
C PHE A 47 5.23 3.81 1.54
N SER A 48 4.67 3.49 0.39
CA SER A 48 5.07 3.99 -0.92
C SER A 48 3.93 4.86 -1.43
N TYR A 49 4.23 6.13 -1.71
CA TYR A 49 3.23 7.02 -2.27
C TYR A 49 2.87 6.58 -3.70
N PRO A 50 1.58 6.53 -4.07
CA PRO A 50 1.20 6.25 -5.45
C PRO A 50 1.46 7.45 -6.36
N PRO A 51 1.59 7.26 -7.68
CA PRO A 51 1.57 8.37 -8.63
C PRO A 51 0.28 9.20 -8.49
N PRO A 52 0.33 10.55 -8.63
CA PRO A 52 1.48 11.40 -8.96
C PRO A 52 2.22 11.93 -7.72
N TYR A 53 2.08 11.29 -6.55
CA TYR A 53 2.68 11.74 -5.28
C TYR A 53 4.06 11.14 -5.03
N ASP A 54 4.41 10.06 -5.73
CA ASP A 54 5.72 9.41 -5.70
C ASP A 54 6.88 10.35 -6.05
N GLN A 55 6.67 11.29 -6.97
CA GLN A 55 7.64 12.32 -7.37
C GLN A 55 7.98 13.34 -6.26
N TRP A 56 7.13 13.52 -5.26
CA TRP A 56 7.38 14.49 -4.18
C TRP A 56 8.31 13.93 -3.10
N TYR A 57 8.49 12.61 -3.07
CA TYR A 57 9.32 11.93 -2.09
C TYR A 57 10.48 11.21 -2.79
N TYR A 58 11.59 11.94 -2.97
CA TYR A 58 12.84 11.44 -3.58
C TYR A 58 13.32 10.09 -3.02
N LEU A 59 12.96 9.79 -1.77
CA LEU A 59 13.37 8.58 -1.04
C LEU A 59 12.49 7.35 -1.33
N GLY A 60 11.43 7.50 -2.14
CA GLY A 60 10.53 6.43 -2.61
C GLY A 60 9.61 5.85 -1.53
N ASN A 61 10.18 5.46 -0.39
CA ASN A 61 9.49 4.79 0.70
C ASN A 61 9.80 5.46 2.05
N ILE A 62 8.75 5.61 2.87
CA ILE A 62 8.83 6.13 4.24
C ILE A 62 8.50 5.04 5.26
N LEU A 63 9.08 5.14 6.45
CA LEU A 63 8.80 4.29 7.58
C LEU A 63 7.63 4.87 8.39
N THR A 64 6.60 4.07 8.64
CA THR A 64 5.37 4.51 9.31
C THR A 64 5.00 3.60 10.48
N CYS A 65 4.29 4.14 11.48
CA CYS A 65 3.59 3.30 12.45
C CYS A 65 2.33 2.72 11.81
N ARG A 66 1.77 1.67 12.42
CA ARG A 66 0.55 1.00 11.90
C ARG A 66 -0.63 1.95 11.72
N THR A 67 -0.82 2.92 12.62
CA THR A 67 -1.91 3.89 12.54
C THR A 67 -1.73 4.82 11.34
N CYS A 68 -0.57 5.46 11.22
CA CYS A 68 -0.26 6.34 10.09
C CYS A 68 -0.30 5.60 8.76
N PHE A 69 0.13 4.34 8.71
CA PHE A 69 0.03 3.54 7.50
C PHE A 69 -1.42 3.41 7.03
N ARG A 70 -2.36 3.12 7.95
CA ARG A 70 -3.78 3.01 7.61
C ARG A 70 -4.35 4.34 7.14
N GLU A 71 -4.04 5.43 7.84
CA GLU A 71 -4.51 6.78 7.47
C GLU A 71 -4.00 7.19 6.08
N LEU A 72 -2.71 6.96 5.80
CA LEU A 72 -2.14 7.20 4.47
C LEU A 72 -2.74 6.27 3.40
N ALA A 73 -3.03 5.02 3.74
CA ALA A 73 -3.69 4.10 2.81
C ALA A 73 -5.10 4.58 2.46
N GLU A 74 -5.87 5.03 3.44
CA GLU A 74 -7.21 5.60 3.24
C GLU A 74 -7.15 6.91 2.43
N GLU A 75 -6.20 7.79 2.73
CA GLU A 75 -6.05 9.08 2.02
C GLU A 75 -5.67 8.90 0.55
N TYR A 76 -4.70 8.02 0.26
CA TYR A 76 -4.14 7.91 -1.08
C TYR A 76 -4.76 6.80 -1.94
N PHE A 77 -5.42 5.81 -1.32
CA PHE A 77 -6.04 4.68 -2.02
C PHE A 77 -7.52 4.50 -1.69
N GLY A 78 -8.09 5.20 -0.71
CA GLY A 78 -9.49 5.03 -0.30
C GLY A 78 -10.50 5.47 -1.36
N ASP A 79 -10.20 6.51 -2.13
CA ASP A 79 -11.09 6.99 -3.20
C ASP A 79 -11.10 6.08 -4.45
N VAL A 80 -10.16 5.14 -4.54
CA VAL A 80 -10.09 4.19 -5.67
C VAL A 80 -11.25 3.18 -5.59
N GLU A 81 -11.81 2.91 -4.41
CA GLU A 81 -12.99 2.05 -4.28
C GLU A 81 -14.21 2.67 -4.98
N MET A 82 -14.39 4.00 -4.88
CA MET A 82 -15.48 4.71 -5.57
C MET A 82 -15.28 4.69 -7.10
N GLN A 83 -14.06 4.89 -7.59
CA GLN A 83 -13.75 4.78 -9.02
C GLN A 83 -13.92 3.36 -9.54
N TYR A 84 -13.52 2.34 -8.76
CA TYR A 84 -13.72 0.94 -9.13
C TYR A 84 -15.21 0.58 -9.14
N LEU A 85 -16.00 1.07 -8.19
CA LEU A 85 -17.46 0.91 -8.17
C LEU A 85 -18.14 1.65 -9.32
N GLU A 86 -17.64 2.82 -9.71
CA GLU A 86 -18.12 3.54 -10.90
C GLU A 86 -17.82 2.77 -12.18
N ILE A 87 -16.60 2.24 -12.35
CA ILE A 87 -16.23 1.39 -13.49
C ILE A 87 -17.07 0.10 -13.51
N LEU A 88 -17.29 -0.52 -12.35
CA LEU A 88 -18.14 -1.72 -12.24
C LEU A 88 -19.59 -1.41 -12.61
N LYS A 89 -20.14 -0.27 -12.18
CA LYS A 89 -21.48 0.18 -12.60
C LYS A 89 -21.53 0.46 -14.10
N GLU A 90 -20.55 1.15 -14.65
CA GLU A 90 -20.49 1.47 -16.08
C GLU A 90 -20.43 0.19 -16.93
N ASN A 91 -19.66 -0.82 -16.51
CA ASN A 91 -19.63 -2.13 -17.17
C ASN A 91 -20.94 -2.91 -17.02
N THR A 92 -21.59 -2.85 -15.85
CA THR A 92 -22.87 -3.54 -15.62
C THR A 92 -24.01 -2.91 -16.43
N GLU A 93 -24.03 -1.58 -16.54
CA GLU A 93 -25.01 -0.83 -17.36
C GLU A 93 -24.76 -1.04 -18.86
N MET A 94 -23.50 -1.17 -19.28
CA MET A 94 -23.13 -1.47 -20.67
C MET A 94 -23.53 -2.89 -21.08
N GLU A 95 -23.36 -3.90 -20.21
CA GLU A 95 -23.83 -5.27 -20.45
C GLU A 95 -25.37 -5.34 -20.56
N MET A 96 -26.10 -4.63 -19.69
CA MET A 96 -27.57 -4.57 -19.74
C MET A 96 -28.13 -3.88 -21.00
N SER A 97 -27.33 -3.04 -21.66
CA SER A 97 -27.70 -2.38 -22.92
C SER A 97 -27.40 -3.21 -24.18
N GLN A 98 -26.58 -4.26 -24.06
CA GLN A 98 -26.23 -5.16 -25.18
C GLN A 98 -27.18 -6.36 -25.30
N ASP A 99 -28.02 -6.62 -24.29
CA ASP A 99 -29.01 -7.70 -24.30
C ASP A 99 -30.20 -7.49 -25.27
N GLU A 100 -30.30 -6.34 -25.95
CA GLU A 100 -31.22 -6.19 -27.09
C GLU A 100 -30.64 -6.64 -28.44
N HIS A 101 -29.35 -7.00 -28.52
CA HIS A 101 -28.77 -7.58 -29.73
C HIS A 101 -27.95 -8.85 -29.45
N PHE A 102 -28.68 -9.96 -29.46
CA PHE A 102 -28.16 -11.32 -29.57
C PHE A 102 -27.14 -11.44 -30.72
N PHE A 103 -25.85 -11.57 -30.39
CA PHE A 103 -24.83 -12.07 -31.31
C PHE A 103 -24.28 -13.40 -30.77
N PRO A 104 -24.42 -14.52 -31.51
CA PRO A 104 -23.97 -15.81 -31.03
C PRO A 104 -22.46 -15.97 -31.27
N GLY A 105 -21.75 -16.24 -30.18
CA GLY A 105 -20.50 -17.00 -30.21
C GLY A 105 -19.21 -16.20 -30.16
N ILE A 106 -18.53 -16.29 -29.01
CA ILE A 106 -17.11 -16.61 -28.90
C ILE A 106 -16.94 -17.33 -27.55
N GLY A 107 -16.54 -18.60 -27.62
CA GLY A 107 -16.42 -19.48 -26.47
C GLY A 107 -15.11 -19.25 -25.72
N TRP A 108 -15.22 -19.00 -24.41
CA TRP A 108 -14.10 -19.14 -23.49
C TRP A 108 -14.06 -20.59 -23.01
N LYS A 109 -13.08 -21.35 -23.52
CA LYS A 109 -12.74 -22.66 -22.96
C LYS A 109 -12.10 -22.42 -21.60
N TYR A 110 -12.79 -22.86 -20.54
CA TYR A 110 -12.15 -23.11 -19.26
C TYR A 110 -11.30 -24.37 -19.41
N ASP A 111 -9.98 -24.23 -19.33
CA ASP A 111 -9.11 -25.40 -19.10
C ASP A 111 -9.26 -25.80 -17.63
N LYS A 112 -9.79 -27.01 -17.44
CA LYS A 112 -10.08 -27.66 -16.16
C LYS A 112 -8.81 -28.30 -15.58
N GLU A 113 -8.64 -28.09 -14.28
CA GLU A 113 -8.14 -29.04 -13.27
C GLU A 113 -6.71 -29.61 -13.45
N GLU A 114 -5.74 -28.99 -12.78
CA GLU A 114 -4.52 -29.69 -12.32
C GLU A 114 -4.91 -30.65 -11.19
N GLU A 115 -4.95 -31.95 -11.51
CA GLU A 115 -5.00 -33.06 -10.56
C GLU A 115 -3.66 -33.14 -9.80
N TYR A 116 -3.69 -33.01 -8.48
CA TYR A 116 -2.57 -33.37 -7.60
C TYR A 116 -2.59 -34.88 -7.35
N GLU A 117 -1.57 -35.60 -7.82
CA GLU A 117 -1.27 -36.97 -7.36
C GLU A 117 -0.67 -36.92 -5.94
N ILE A 118 -1.23 -37.72 -5.02
CA ILE A 118 -0.64 -38.09 -3.71
C ILE A 118 -0.40 -39.60 -3.71
#